data_AF-A0A929BHU8-F1
#
_entry.id   AF-A0A929BHU8-F1
#
_cell.length_a   1.000
_cell.length_b   1.000
_cell.length_c   1.000
_cell.angle_alpha   90.00
_cell.angle_beta   90.00
_cell.angle_gamma   90.00
#
_symmetry.space_group_name_H-M   'P 1'
#
loop_
_entity.id
_entity.type
_entity.pdbx_description
1 polymer ?
#
loop_
_entity_poly.entity_id
_entity_poly.type
_entity_poly.pdbx_seq_one_letter_code
_entity_poly.pdbx_strand_id
1 'polypeptide(L)'
;MAKKLVIVESPAKARTLSKFLGRSYVIKASLGHVRDLPKASLGVDIENDFAPKYVIPQQKRKIIKEIKEAANEASSIYLATDPDREGEAISWHLVEAAKLRKDRIPIRRVVFHEITNEAIGEAFKNPRPVDMNLVNAQQARRILDRLVGYKLSPLLWQKVQRGLSAGRVQSVAVRIIVDREREIQNFVRQEYWTIEVELCLAEDRETSFRAKLTALSDGTKLHISNEQEAKELVAALEKASYVVKEIQTKRIARQPAPPFITSTLQQEAWRKLHFTAKRTMVVAQQLYEGLPLGEEGSVGLITYMRTDSTHISASAITETREFINQKYGSDFLPPRARLFAQKTKWAQEAHEAIRPTRVHREPEQVKQFLGSDQSKLYDLIWKRMVASQMSAALYDTTAAEIQADLSTSEQSYLLKATDSTLKFPGFMAVYSEGKDEDEKPESFVRLPKLEAGDRLSYLGTFPEQQFTQPAPRYTEATLIRALEEKGIGRPSTYAPILSTIQERNYVHKTDGRFYPEELGIIVTDILNEHFPNIVSLGFTAEMEQTLDRIARGTQEWIPVLRAFYTPFEVMLQRGSAKIQKVDVS
;
A
#
# COMPACT_ATOMS: atom_id res chain seq x y z
N MET A 1 -34.62 -16.24 29.80
CA MET A 1 -34.73 -16.19 28.32
C MET A 1 -33.46 -16.78 27.73
N ALA A 2 -33.57 -17.56 26.65
CA ALA A 2 -32.41 -18.04 25.91
C ALA A 2 -31.57 -16.84 25.42
N LYS A 3 -30.25 -16.90 25.61
CA LYS A 3 -29.35 -15.82 25.21
C LYS A 3 -29.11 -15.86 23.69
N LYS A 4 -28.70 -14.74 23.10
CA LYS A 4 -28.29 -14.66 21.70
C LYS A 4 -26.80 -15.01 21.59
N LEU A 5 -26.40 -15.87 20.66
CA LEU A 5 -24.99 -16.22 20.43
C LEU A 5 -24.38 -15.27 19.41
N VAL A 6 -23.17 -14.77 19.68
CA VAL A 6 -22.35 -13.97 18.76
C VAL A 6 -21.04 -14.70 18.54
N ILE A 7 -20.64 -14.88 17.28
CA ILE A 7 -19.38 -15.54 16.93
C ILE A 7 -18.48 -14.52 16.19
N VAL A 8 -17.25 -14.36 16.67
CA VAL A 8 -16.22 -13.48 16.11
C VAL A 8 -14.92 -14.24 15.85
N GLU A 9 -13.96 -13.66 15.13
CA GLU A 9 -12.69 -14.32 14.84
C GLU A 9 -11.74 -14.39 16.01
N SER A 10 -11.66 -13.32 16.82
CA SER A 10 -10.58 -13.17 17.80
C SER A 10 -11.10 -12.95 19.22
N PRO A 11 -10.33 -13.34 20.25
CA PRO A 11 -10.68 -13.07 21.64
C PRO A 11 -10.69 -11.59 21.99
N ALA A 12 -9.85 -10.77 21.36
CA ALA A 12 -9.81 -9.33 21.59
C ALA A 12 -11.13 -8.68 21.14
N LYS A 13 -11.55 -8.95 19.90
CA LYS A 13 -12.85 -8.53 19.38
C LYS A 13 -14.00 -9.01 20.26
N ALA A 14 -13.95 -10.26 20.76
CA ALA A 14 -14.97 -10.78 21.68
C ALA A 14 -15.05 -9.97 22.99
N ARG A 15 -13.90 -9.62 23.59
CA ARG A 15 -13.86 -8.80 24.80
C ARG A 15 -14.42 -7.40 24.56
N THR A 16 -14.03 -6.77 23.45
CA THR A 16 -14.50 -5.42 23.10
C THR A 16 -16.01 -5.42 22.86
N LEU A 17 -16.53 -6.36 22.05
CA LEU A 17 -17.97 -6.47 21.80
C LEU A 17 -18.76 -6.79 23.08
N SER A 18 -18.18 -7.51 24.06
CA SER A 18 -18.86 -7.82 25.32
C SER A 18 -19.17 -6.58 26.18
N LYS A 19 -18.49 -5.46 25.92
CA LYS A 19 -18.76 -4.17 26.60
C LYS A 19 -19.97 -3.43 26.02
N PHE A 20 -20.20 -3.57 24.72
CA PHE A 20 -21.34 -2.95 24.03
C PHE A 20 -22.58 -3.85 24.05
N LEU A 21 -22.36 -5.16 23.96
CA LEU A 21 -23.42 -6.16 23.94
C LEU A 21 -23.68 -6.64 25.38
N GLY A 22 -24.83 -6.25 25.93
CA GLY A 22 -25.20 -6.58 27.32
C GLY A 22 -25.37 -8.08 27.61
N ARG A 23 -25.79 -8.40 28.85
CA ARG A 23 -25.87 -9.78 29.39
C ARG A 23 -26.78 -10.75 28.61
N SER A 24 -27.60 -10.24 27.69
CA SER A 24 -28.45 -11.03 26.78
C SER A 24 -27.66 -11.74 25.68
N TYR A 25 -26.38 -11.41 25.49
CA TYR A 25 -25.51 -12.02 24.48
C TYR A 25 -24.45 -12.94 25.12
N VAL A 26 -24.17 -14.05 24.44
CA VAL A 26 -23.01 -14.92 24.69
C VAL A 26 -22.07 -14.75 23.51
N ILE A 27 -20.81 -14.41 23.74
CA ILE A 27 -19.84 -14.18 22.67
C ILE A 27 -18.79 -15.29 22.69
N LYS A 28 -18.52 -15.89 21.53
CA LYS A 28 -17.50 -16.93 21.31
C LYS A 28 -16.55 -16.52 20.19
N ALA A 29 -15.27 -16.89 20.33
CA ALA A 29 -14.26 -16.64 19.30
C ALA A 29 -13.92 -17.94 18.54
N SER A 30 -13.84 -17.87 17.21
CA SER A 30 -13.47 -19.01 16.35
C SER A 30 -11.95 -19.21 16.20
N LEU A 31 -11.17 -18.20 16.58
CA LEU A 31 -9.73 -18.07 16.35
C LEU A 31 -9.38 -18.09 14.85
N GLY A 32 -10.18 -17.39 14.03
CA GLY A 32 -10.05 -17.35 12.57
C GLY A 32 -10.75 -18.53 11.86
N HIS A 33 -10.15 -19.03 10.77
CA HIS A 33 -10.70 -20.15 9.98
C HIS A 33 -10.87 -21.42 10.81
N VAL A 34 -12.02 -22.08 10.66
CA VAL A 34 -12.37 -23.32 11.36
C VAL A 34 -12.34 -24.57 10.46
N ARG A 35 -12.29 -24.36 9.15
CA ARG A 35 -12.17 -25.38 8.11
C ARG A 35 -11.11 -24.92 7.11
N ASP A 36 -10.41 -25.88 6.50
CA ASP A 36 -9.53 -25.64 5.36
C ASP A 36 -9.46 -26.91 4.50
N LEU A 37 -8.89 -26.80 3.32
CA LEU A 37 -8.57 -27.94 2.47
C LEU A 37 -7.51 -28.84 3.15
N PRO A 38 -7.56 -30.17 2.99
CA PRO A 38 -6.59 -31.09 3.60
C PRO A 38 -5.15 -30.72 3.24
N LYS A 39 -4.22 -30.98 4.17
CA LYS A 39 -2.79 -30.71 3.95
C LYS A 39 -2.14 -31.75 3.03
N ALA A 40 -2.56 -33.01 3.13
CA ALA A 40 -1.91 -34.16 2.48
C ALA A 40 -2.50 -34.54 1.11
N SER A 41 -3.53 -33.83 0.64
CA SER A 41 -4.13 -34.08 -0.67
C SER A 41 -4.61 -32.78 -1.30
N LEU A 42 -4.89 -32.81 -2.61
CA LEU A 42 -5.38 -31.64 -3.34
C LEU A 42 -6.64 -31.07 -2.67
N GLY A 43 -7.57 -31.95 -2.26
CA GLY A 43 -8.80 -31.56 -1.58
C GLY A 43 -9.81 -30.83 -2.46
N VAL A 44 -9.63 -30.88 -3.78
CA VAL A 44 -10.51 -30.29 -4.79
C VAL A 44 -10.80 -31.38 -5.81
N ASP A 45 -12.08 -31.65 -6.04
CA ASP A 45 -12.54 -32.60 -7.06
C ASP A 45 -12.72 -31.87 -8.40
N ILE A 46 -11.73 -32.00 -9.28
CA ILE A 46 -11.68 -31.25 -10.55
C ILE A 46 -12.78 -31.71 -11.52
N GLU A 47 -13.10 -33.01 -11.52
CA GLU A 47 -14.09 -33.60 -12.43
C GLU A 47 -15.52 -33.23 -12.03
N ASN A 48 -15.75 -33.01 -10.73
CA ASN A 48 -17.06 -32.64 -10.19
C ASN A 48 -17.08 -31.15 -9.80
N ASP A 49 -16.95 -30.28 -10.80
CA ASP A 49 -17.09 -28.82 -10.68
C ASP A 49 -16.23 -28.17 -9.59
N PHE A 50 -15.00 -28.66 -9.42
CA PHE A 50 -14.03 -28.16 -8.43
C PHE A 50 -14.54 -28.26 -6.98
N ALA A 51 -15.41 -29.22 -6.68
CA ALA A 51 -16.01 -29.37 -5.35
C ALA A 51 -14.92 -29.49 -4.26
N PRO A 52 -14.86 -28.56 -3.29
CA PRO A 52 -13.83 -28.59 -2.25
C PRO A 52 -14.18 -29.54 -1.11
N LYS A 53 -13.23 -30.39 -0.73
CA LYS A 53 -13.29 -31.22 0.48
C LYS A 53 -12.64 -30.49 1.64
N TYR A 54 -13.42 -29.72 2.39
CA TYR A 54 -12.93 -29.07 3.61
C TYR A 54 -12.93 -30.01 4.81
N VAL A 55 -11.88 -29.93 5.62
CA VAL A 55 -11.71 -30.65 6.88
C VAL A 55 -11.59 -29.69 8.05
N ILE A 56 -12.01 -30.12 9.25
CA ILE A 56 -11.81 -29.36 10.49
C ILE A 56 -10.43 -29.73 11.06
N PRO A 57 -9.48 -28.77 11.15
CA PRO A 57 -8.18 -29.03 11.77
C PRO A 57 -8.34 -29.52 13.21
N GLN A 58 -7.46 -30.43 13.66
CA GLN A 58 -7.55 -31.05 14.99
C GLN A 58 -7.66 -30.00 16.11
N GLN A 59 -6.85 -28.94 16.01
CA GLN A 59 -6.81 -27.82 16.97
C GLN A 59 -8.13 -27.02 17.04
N LYS A 60 -9.00 -27.10 16.02
CA LYS A 60 -10.27 -26.38 15.95
C LYS A 60 -11.48 -27.19 16.42
N ARG A 61 -11.33 -28.52 16.61
CA ARG A 61 -12.44 -29.41 16.98
C ARG A 61 -13.09 -29.02 18.32
N LYS A 62 -12.28 -28.68 19.33
CA LYS A 62 -12.77 -28.23 20.64
C LYS A 62 -13.63 -26.97 20.51
N ILE A 63 -13.13 -25.97 19.79
CA ILE A 63 -13.83 -24.70 19.56
C ILE A 63 -15.16 -24.91 18.82
N ILE A 64 -15.17 -25.75 17.79
CA ILE A 64 -16.41 -26.07 17.06
C ILE A 64 -17.42 -26.78 17.94
N LYS A 65 -16.98 -27.69 18.82
CA LYS A 65 -17.86 -28.34 19.79
C LYS A 65 -18.49 -27.31 20.73
N GLU A 66 -17.70 -26.41 21.32
CA GLU A 66 -18.19 -25.35 22.20
C GLU A 66 -19.15 -24.38 21.49
N ILE A 67 -18.87 -24.01 20.25
CA ILE A 67 -19.77 -23.16 19.44
C ILE A 67 -21.09 -23.88 19.17
N LYS A 68 -21.05 -25.17 18.84
CA LYS A 68 -22.24 -25.98 18.59
C LYS A 68 -23.11 -26.14 19.84
N GLU A 69 -22.48 -26.35 21.01
CA GLU A 69 -23.18 -26.42 22.30
C GLU A 69 -23.87 -25.08 22.62
N ALA A 70 -23.13 -23.97 22.54
CA ALA A 70 -23.69 -22.65 22.76
C ALA A 70 -24.80 -22.29 21.76
N ALA A 71 -24.70 -22.77 20.51
CA ALA A 71 -25.71 -22.54 19.49
C ALA A 71 -27.02 -23.28 19.80
N ASN A 72 -26.97 -24.50 20.36
CA ASN A 72 -28.18 -25.25 20.70
C ASN A 72 -29.01 -24.60 21.81
N GLU A 73 -28.38 -23.82 22.68
CA GLU A 73 -29.03 -23.09 23.77
C GLU A 73 -29.47 -21.67 23.37
N ALA A 74 -29.07 -21.21 22.18
CA ALA A 74 -29.27 -19.83 21.76
C ALA A 74 -30.62 -19.60 21.06
N SER A 75 -31.23 -18.44 21.31
CA SER A 75 -32.45 -18.03 20.60
C SER A 75 -32.19 -17.55 19.16
N SER A 76 -30.96 -17.13 18.87
CA SER A 76 -30.50 -16.64 17.56
C SER A 76 -28.98 -16.59 17.52
N ILE A 77 -28.39 -16.72 16.33
CA ILE A 77 -26.95 -16.72 16.11
C ILE A 77 -26.56 -15.52 15.23
N TYR A 78 -25.60 -14.74 15.70
CA TYR A 78 -25.01 -13.61 14.97
C TYR A 78 -23.56 -13.94 14.60
N LEU A 79 -23.26 -13.89 13.32
CA LEU A 79 -21.92 -14.00 12.76
C LEU A 79 -21.36 -12.60 12.60
N ALA A 80 -20.41 -12.22 13.43
CA ALA A 80 -19.83 -10.87 13.51
C ALA A 80 -18.37 -10.87 13.05
N THR A 81 -18.11 -11.56 11.94
CA THR A 81 -16.79 -11.61 11.29
C THR A 81 -16.46 -10.29 10.58
N ASP A 82 -15.19 -10.09 10.24
CA ASP A 82 -14.67 -8.92 9.55
C ASP A 82 -15.38 -8.68 8.21
N PRO A 83 -15.48 -7.41 7.77
CA PRO A 83 -16.33 -7.00 6.66
C PRO A 83 -15.68 -7.26 5.29
N ASP A 84 -15.01 -8.39 5.10
CA ASP A 84 -14.39 -8.75 3.82
C ASP A 84 -14.75 -10.18 3.38
N ARG A 85 -14.31 -10.56 2.17
CA ARG A 85 -14.53 -11.92 1.63
C ARG A 85 -13.95 -13.03 2.52
N GLU A 86 -12.90 -12.74 3.28
CA GLU A 86 -12.30 -13.72 4.20
C GLU A 86 -13.21 -13.92 5.42
N GLY A 87 -13.67 -12.84 6.03
CA GLY A 87 -14.65 -12.87 7.11
C GLY A 87 -15.97 -13.53 6.69
N GLU A 88 -16.42 -13.30 5.46
CA GLU A 88 -17.62 -13.96 4.93
C GLU A 88 -17.44 -15.48 4.77
N ALA A 89 -16.28 -15.91 4.27
CA ALA A 89 -15.94 -17.33 4.17
C ALA A 89 -15.80 -18.00 5.55
N ILE A 90 -15.24 -17.30 6.55
CA ILE A 90 -15.19 -17.79 7.94
C ILE A 90 -16.61 -17.98 8.49
N SER A 91 -17.49 -17.00 8.27
CA SER A 91 -18.91 -17.08 8.62
C SER A 91 -19.58 -18.31 8.01
N TRP A 92 -19.41 -18.54 6.71
CA TRP A 92 -19.94 -19.73 6.04
C TRP A 92 -19.32 -21.03 6.60
N HIS A 93 -18.01 -21.08 6.77
CA HIS A 93 -17.32 -22.23 7.37
C HIS A 93 -17.82 -22.58 8.76
N LEU A 94 -18.13 -21.58 9.60
CA LEU A 94 -18.67 -21.79 10.94
C LEU A 94 -20.04 -22.47 10.90
N VAL A 95 -20.93 -22.00 10.03
CA VAL A 95 -22.27 -22.57 9.84
C VAL A 95 -22.18 -24.04 9.46
N GLU A 96 -21.34 -24.34 8.46
CA GLU A 96 -21.17 -25.70 7.95
C GLU A 96 -20.41 -26.62 8.94
N ALA A 97 -19.35 -26.13 9.59
CA ALA A 97 -18.52 -26.92 10.52
C ALA A 97 -19.29 -27.31 11.79
N ALA A 98 -20.00 -26.36 12.38
CA ALA A 98 -20.77 -26.58 13.60
C ALA A 98 -22.14 -27.22 13.30
N LYS A 99 -22.50 -27.39 12.03
CA LYS A 99 -23.80 -27.90 11.57
C LYS A 99 -24.94 -27.12 12.22
N LEU A 100 -24.86 -25.80 12.15
CA LEU A 100 -25.87 -24.91 12.71
C LEU A 100 -27.17 -25.12 11.92
N ARG A 101 -28.23 -25.62 12.59
CA ARG A 101 -29.50 -25.98 11.94
C ARG A 101 -30.23 -24.70 11.48
N LYS A 102 -30.07 -24.36 10.20
CA LYS A 102 -30.61 -23.14 9.56
C LYS A 102 -32.13 -23.00 9.74
N ASP A 103 -32.83 -24.13 9.82
CA ASP A 103 -34.30 -24.22 9.89
C ASP A 103 -34.87 -24.13 11.31
N ARG A 104 -34.00 -24.16 12.34
CA ARG A 104 -34.45 -24.12 13.76
C ARG A 104 -34.08 -22.84 14.49
N ILE A 105 -33.00 -22.17 14.10
CA ILE A 105 -32.46 -20.99 14.80
C ILE A 105 -32.08 -19.93 13.77
N PRO A 106 -32.59 -18.69 13.87
CA PRO A 106 -32.21 -17.62 12.96
C PRO A 106 -30.70 -17.35 12.99
N ILE A 107 -30.04 -17.45 11.84
CA ILE A 107 -28.63 -17.11 11.63
C ILE A 107 -28.55 -15.77 10.89
N ARG A 108 -27.78 -14.83 11.44
CA ARG A 108 -27.71 -13.44 11.00
C ARG A 108 -26.25 -13.01 10.86
N ARG A 109 -25.88 -12.39 9.75
CA ARG A 109 -24.56 -11.80 9.50
C ARG A 109 -24.60 -10.32 9.87
N VAL A 110 -23.66 -9.89 10.72
CA VAL A 110 -23.53 -8.51 11.21
C VAL A 110 -22.21 -7.95 10.71
N VAL A 111 -22.26 -6.83 9.99
CA VAL A 111 -21.10 -6.20 9.36
C VAL A 111 -20.89 -4.81 9.97
N PHE A 112 -19.67 -4.50 10.38
CA PHE A 112 -19.27 -3.19 10.89
C PHE A 112 -17.82 -2.93 10.49
N HIS A 113 -17.48 -1.64 10.32
CA HIS A 113 -16.16 -1.19 9.87
C HIS A 113 -15.36 -0.50 10.98
N GLU A 114 -15.96 -0.34 12.16
CA GLU A 114 -15.34 0.14 13.39
C GLU A 114 -16.07 -0.49 14.59
N ILE A 115 -15.37 -0.58 15.72
CA ILE A 115 -15.90 -1.19 16.95
C ILE A 115 -16.17 -0.08 17.97
N THR A 116 -17.27 0.64 17.73
CA THR A 116 -17.83 1.72 18.56
C THR A 116 -19.23 1.35 19.04
N ASN A 117 -19.73 1.99 20.10
CA ASN A 117 -21.07 1.69 20.63
C ASN A 117 -22.15 1.95 19.57
N GLU A 118 -22.00 3.05 18.84
CA GLU A 118 -22.91 3.50 17.79
C GLU A 118 -22.91 2.53 16.60
N ALA A 119 -21.73 2.20 16.06
CA ALA A 119 -21.61 1.31 14.90
C ALA A 119 -22.07 -0.12 15.20
N ILE A 120 -21.75 -0.64 16.40
CA ILE A 120 -22.21 -1.97 16.83
C ILE A 120 -23.72 -1.96 17.04
N GLY A 121 -24.28 -0.93 17.67
CA GLY A 121 -25.73 -0.78 17.85
C GLY A 121 -26.48 -0.81 16.51
N GLU A 122 -25.98 -0.10 15.51
CA GLU A 122 -26.60 -0.04 14.17
C GLU A 122 -26.45 -1.36 13.40
N ALA A 123 -25.28 -1.98 13.45
CA ALA A 123 -25.02 -3.24 12.76
C ALA A 123 -25.92 -4.38 13.26
N PHE A 124 -26.22 -4.41 14.57
CA PHE A 124 -27.11 -5.42 15.15
C PHE A 124 -28.60 -5.17 14.90
N LYS A 125 -29.00 -3.94 14.50
CA LYS A 125 -30.37 -3.63 14.05
C LYS A 125 -30.62 -4.08 12.62
N ASN A 126 -29.60 -4.04 11.76
CA ASN A 126 -29.71 -4.34 10.33
C ASN A 126 -28.86 -5.57 9.91
N PRO A 127 -29.10 -6.77 10.47
CA PRO A 127 -28.39 -7.97 10.06
C PRO A 127 -28.83 -8.42 8.66
N ARG A 128 -27.90 -9.02 7.90
CA ARG A 128 -28.17 -9.62 6.59
C ARG A 128 -27.93 -11.14 6.60
N PRO A 129 -28.33 -11.92 5.58
CA PRO A 129 -27.83 -13.28 5.39
C PRO A 129 -26.35 -13.29 4.99
N VAL A 130 -25.71 -14.46 5.08
CA VAL A 130 -24.36 -14.67 4.52
C VAL A 130 -24.42 -14.49 3.01
N ASP A 131 -23.50 -13.70 2.47
CA ASP A 131 -23.39 -13.40 1.04
C ASP A 131 -22.56 -14.49 0.36
N MET A 132 -23.25 -15.34 -0.40
CA MET A 132 -22.59 -16.45 -1.10
C MET A 132 -21.70 -15.99 -2.25
N ASN A 133 -21.85 -14.79 -2.80
CA ASN A 133 -20.96 -14.29 -3.85
C ASN A 133 -19.56 -14.00 -3.29
N LEU A 134 -19.51 -13.36 -2.12
CA LEU A 134 -18.28 -13.13 -1.37
C LEU A 134 -17.60 -14.46 -0.95
N VAL A 135 -18.39 -15.42 -0.48
CA VAL A 135 -17.90 -16.76 -0.14
C VAL A 135 -17.32 -17.44 -1.38
N ASN A 136 -18.06 -17.48 -2.49
CA ASN A 136 -17.63 -18.10 -3.73
C ASN A 136 -16.35 -17.45 -4.29
N ALA A 137 -16.21 -16.12 -4.19
CA ALA A 137 -14.98 -15.43 -4.60
C ALA A 137 -13.77 -15.86 -3.75
N GLN A 138 -13.95 -16.00 -2.43
CA GLN A 138 -12.90 -16.51 -1.55
C GLN A 138 -12.57 -17.97 -1.85
N GLN A 139 -13.58 -18.81 -2.07
CA GLN A 139 -13.41 -20.23 -2.40
C GLN A 139 -12.67 -20.40 -3.73
N ALA A 140 -13.09 -19.66 -4.76
CA ALA A 140 -12.43 -19.65 -6.07
C ALA A 140 -10.96 -19.29 -5.93
N ARG A 141 -10.64 -18.21 -5.19
CA ARG A 141 -9.25 -17.83 -4.90
C ARG A 141 -8.49 -18.98 -4.22
N ARG A 142 -9.07 -19.56 -3.17
CA ARG A 142 -8.44 -20.63 -2.39
C ARG A 142 -8.16 -21.86 -3.24
N ILE A 143 -9.07 -22.21 -4.14
CA ILE A 143 -8.95 -23.33 -5.07
C ILE A 143 -7.91 -23.03 -6.15
N LEU A 144 -7.92 -21.84 -6.77
CA LEU A 144 -6.88 -21.43 -7.72
C LEU A 144 -5.48 -21.54 -7.12
N ASP A 145 -5.28 -20.95 -5.94
CA ASP A 145 -4.00 -20.97 -5.25
C ASP A 145 -3.60 -22.41 -4.87
N ARG A 146 -4.59 -23.28 -4.54
CA ARG A 146 -4.38 -24.70 -4.29
C ARG A 146 -3.97 -25.47 -5.54
N LEU A 147 -4.64 -25.24 -6.67
CA LEU A 147 -4.34 -25.91 -7.95
C LEU A 147 -2.91 -25.57 -8.39
N VAL A 148 -2.55 -24.28 -8.38
CA VAL A 148 -1.18 -23.84 -8.70
C VAL A 148 -0.18 -24.43 -7.72
N GLY A 149 -0.36 -24.21 -6.42
CA GLY A 149 0.60 -24.66 -5.42
C GLY A 149 0.79 -26.18 -5.43
N TYR A 150 -0.28 -26.97 -5.46
CA TYR A 150 -0.20 -28.43 -5.33
C TYR A 150 0.26 -29.12 -6.62
N LYS A 151 -0.02 -28.55 -7.80
CA LYS A 151 0.38 -29.16 -9.08
C LYS A 151 1.74 -28.68 -9.57
N LEU A 152 2.09 -27.42 -9.32
CA LEU A 152 3.34 -26.83 -9.83
C LEU A 152 4.52 -27.03 -8.88
N SER A 153 4.30 -27.09 -7.55
CA SER A 153 5.41 -27.31 -6.60
C SER A 153 6.12 -28.66 -6.79
N PRO A 154 5.42 -29.80 -7.00
CA PRO A 154 6.10 -31.08 -7.28
C PRO A 154 6.97 -31.05 -8.53
N LEU A 155 6.54 -30.31 -9.56
CA LEU A 155 7.33 -30.12 -10.77
C LEU A 155 8.61 -29.33 -10.46
N LEU A 156 8.51 -28.24 -9.70
CA LEU A 156 9.69 -27.50 -9.23
C LEU A 156 10.59 -28.36 -8.33
N TRP A 157 10.04 -29.28 -7.54
CA TRP A 157 10.84 -30.21 -6.74
C TRP A 157 11.65 -31.18 -7.57
N GLN A 158 11.06 -31.69 -8.65
CA GLN A 158 11.73 -32.61 -9.55
C GLN A 158 12.80 -31.92 -10.39
N LYS A 159 12.57 -30.66 -10.76
CA LYS A 159 13.39 -29.94 -11.73
C LYS A 159 14.40 -28.98 -11.11
N VAL A 160 14.21 -28.54 -9.87
CA VAL A 160 15.08 -27.54 -9.20
C VAL A 160 15.51 -28.07 -7.84
N GLN A 161 14.65 -28.01 -6.83
CA GLN A 161 14.97 -28.41 -5.46
C GLN A 161 13.73 -28.84 -4.68
N ARG A 162 13.86 -29.86 -3.82
CA ARG A 162 12.78 -30.26 -2.91
C ARG A 162 12.43 -29.13 -1.92
N GLY A 163 11.15 -29.00 -1.61
CA GLY A 163 10.65 -28.01 -0.63
C GLY A 163 10.26 -26.66 -1.22
N LEU A 164 10.51 -26.42 -2.51
CA LEU A 164 10.05 -25.22 -3.20
C LEU A 164 8.54 -25.11 -3.25
N SER A 165 8.03 -23.90 -3.45
CA SER A 165 6.58 -23.76 -3.56
C SER A 165 6.20 -22.65 -4.52
N ALA A 166 5.47 -23.04 -5.54
CA ALA A 166 4.91 -22.11 -6.49
C ALA A 166 3.68 -21.43 -5.88
N GLY A 167 3.49 -20.16 -6.21
CA GLY A 167 2.30 -19.42 -5.83
C GLY A 167 2.00 -18.38 -6.89
N ARG A 168 0.76 -18.35 -7.38
CA ARG A 168 0.35 -17.49 -8.50
C ARG A 168 0.78 -16.04 -8.30
N VAL A 169 0.49 -15.47 -7.13
CA VAL A 169 0.80 -14.06 -6.83
C VAL A 169 2.23 -13.90 -6.31
N GLN A 170 2.73 -14.86 -5.52
CA GLN A 170 4.08 -14.80 -4.97
C GLN A 170 5.16 -14.84 -6.06
N SER A 171 5.02 -15.74 -7.04
CA SER A 171 5.96 -15.86 -8.16
C SER A 171 6.03 -14.57 -8.99
N VAL A 172 4.90 -13.87 -9.12
CA VAL A 172 4.86 -12.57 -9.80
C VAL A 172 5.58 -11.48 -9.00
N ALA A 173 5.46 -11.48 -7.67
CA ALA A 173 6.19 -10.54 -6.83
C ALA A 173 7.71 -10.80 -6.88
N VAL A 174 8.14 -12.06 -6.88
CA VAL A 174 9.56 -12.43 -7.08
C VAL A 174 10.02 -11.97 -8.46
N ARG A 175 9.23 -12.20 -9.50
CA ARG A 175 9.53 -11.72 -10.86
C ARG A 175 9.76 -10.21 -10.92
N ILE A 176 8.91 -9.40 -10.27
CA ILE A 176 9.10 -7.94 -10.23
C ILE A 176 10.47 -7.57 -9.65
N ILE A 177 10.94 -8.29 -8.64
CA ILE A 177 12.25 -8.07 -8.01
C ILE A 177 13.39 -8.55 -8.93
N VAL A 178 13.25 -9.73 -9.55
CA VAL A 178 14.23 -10.27 -10.50
C VAL A 178 14.36 -9.37 -11.73
N ASP A 179 13.26 -8.89 -12.29
CA ASP A 179 13.25 -7.98 -13.44
C ASP A 179 13.99 -6.67 -13.09
N ARG A 180 13.78 -6.11 -11.89
CA ARG A 180 14.54 -4.95 -11.40
C ARG A 180 16.03 -5.25 -11.21
N GLU A 181 16.39 -6.43 -10.71
CA GLU A 181 17.79 -6.80 -10.58
C GLU A 181 18.48 -6.89 -11.95
N ARG A 182 17.78 -7.42 -12.96
CA ARG A 182 18.27 -7.46 -14.35
C ARG A 182 18.39 -6.07 -14.97
N GLU A 183 17.44 -5.18 -14.70
CA GLU A 183 17.53 -3.78 -15.09
C GLU A 183 18.80 -3.14 -14.51
N ILE A 184 19.13 -3.41 -13.24
CA ILE A 184 20.32 -2.89 -12.57
C ILE A 184 21.60 -3.51 -13.14
N GLN A 185 21.65 -4.83 -13.32
CA GLN A 185 22.83 -5.54 -13.82
C GLN A 185 23.19 -5.19 -15.27
N ASN A 186 22.17 -4.99 -16.11
CA ASN A 186 22.35 -4.62 -17.52
C ASN A 186 22.46 -3.11 -17.74
N PHE A 187 22.43 -2.30 -16.68
CA PHE A 187 22.46 -0.85 -16.79
C PHE A 187 23.86 -0.34 -17.15
N VAL A 188 23.99 0.24 -18.34
CA VAL A 188 25.21 0.94 -18.75
C VAL A 188 25.14 2.38 -18.25
N ARG A 189 25.97 2.71 -17.26
CA ARG A 189 26.05 4.08 -16.72
C ARG A 189 26.57 5.01 -17.80
N GLN A 190 25.87 6.12 -17.97
CA GLN A 190 26.26 7.20 -18.87
C GLN A 190 26.75 8.37 -18.02
N GLU A 191 27.94 8.85 -18.33
CA GLU A 191 28.47 10.08 -17.77
C GLU A 191 27.63 11.27 -18.25
N TYR A 192 27.40 12.23 -17.35
CA TYR A 192 26.93 13.55 -17.71
C TYR A 192 27.42 14.57 -16.68
N TRP A 193 27.52 15.82 -17.08
CA TRP A 193 27.94 16.89 -16.21
C TRP A 193 26.79 17.86 -15.93
N THR A 194 26.76 18.37 -14.71
CA THR A 194 25.94 19.52 -14.34
C THR A 194 26.86 20.67 -14.00
N ILE A 195 26.61 21.84 -14.57
CA ILE A 195 27.39 23.04 -14.26
C ILE A 195 26.47 24.02 -13.54
N GLU A 196 26.89 24.42 -12.35
CA GLU A 196 26.29 25.56 -11.64
C GLU A 196 27.24 26.75 -11.68
N VAL A 197 26.67 27.95 -11.71
CA VAL A 197 27.41 29.21 -11.65
C VAL A 197 26.93 29.98 -10.43
N GLU A 198 27.88 30.40 -9.61
CA GLU A 198 27.61 31.26 -8.47
C GLU A 198 27.63 32.72 -8.91
N LEU A 199 26.52 33.39 -8.61
CA LEU A 199 26.21 34.75 -9.05
C LEU A 199 25.75 35.57 -7.84
N CYS A 200 26.00 36.87 -7.89
CA CYS A 200 25.45 37.85 -6.95
C CYS A 200 25.03 39.12 -7.70
N LEU A 201 24.23 39.97 -7.07
CA LEU A 201 23.95 41.30 -7.63
C LEU A 201 25.24 42.12 -7.66
N ALA A 202 25.44 42.92 -8.71
CA ALA A 202 26.66 43.74 -8.82
C ALA A 202 26.85 44.71 -7.63
N GLU A 203 25.74 45.16 -7.04
CA GLU A 203 25.71 46.10 -5.91
C GLU A 203 25.71 45.42 -4.53
N ASP A 204 25.43 44.11 -4.47
CA ASP A 204 25.40 43.31 -3.23
C ASP A 204 26.15 41.99 -3.43
N ARG A 205 27.41 41.97 -2.97
CA ARG A 205 28.30 40.80 -3.05
C ARG A 205 28.19 39.88 -1.83
N GLU A 206 27.43 40.23 -0.81
CA GLU A 206 27.27 39.37 0.37
C GLU A 206 26.21 38.28 0.14
N THR A 207 25.28 38.51 -0.78
CA THR A 207 24.20 37.56 -1.10
C THR A 207 24.41 36.89 -2.47
N SER A 208 25.11 35.75 -2.47
CA SER A 208 25.29 34.91 -3.65
C SER A 208 24.25 33.79 -3.75
N PHE A 209 24.02 33.30 -4.96
CA PHE A 209 23.19 32.13 -5.25
C PHE A 209 23.77 31.35 -6.43
N ARG A 210 23.44 30.06 -6.51
CA ARG A 210 23.84 29.21 -7.63
C ARG A 210 22.72 29.06 -8.65
N ALA A 211 23.06 29.26 -9.92
CA ALA A 211 22.19 29.02 -11.05
C ALA A 211 22.73 27.88 -11.91
N LYS A 212 21.88 26.92 -12.26
CA LYS A 212 22.26 25.75 -13.04
C LYS A 212 22.18 26.03 -14.53
N LEU A 213 23.20 25.70 -15.30
CA LEU A 213 23.17 25.72 -16.77
C LEU A 213 22.14 24.71 -17.30
N THR A 214 21.23 25.15 -18.17
CA THR A 214 20.13 24.29 -18.65
C THR A 214 20.00 24.21 -20.17
N ALA A 215 20.28 25.30 -20.88
CA ALA A 215 20.01 25.42 -22.30
C ALA A 215 20.89 26.48 -22.95
N LEU A 216 20.86 26.52 -24.28
CA LEU A 216 21.21 27.70 -25.06
C LEU A 216 20.10 28.75 -24.94
N SER A 217 20.42 30.00 -25.29
CA SER A 217 19.50 31.15 -25.22
C SER A 217 18.24 31.00 -26.10
N ASP A 218 18.32 30.20 -27.16
CA ASP A 218 17.20 29.83 -28.05
C ASP A 218 16.25 28.77 -27.44
N GLY A 219 16.58 28.23 -26.26
CA GLY A 219 15.82 27.22 -25.54
C GLY A 219 16.27 25.78 -25.82
N THR A 220 17.27 25.55 -26.68
CA THR A 220 17.83 24.22 -26.95
C THR A 220 18.49 23.68 -25.68
N LYS A 221 17.94 22.58 -25.13
CA LYS A 221 18.48 21.96 -23.90
C LYS A 221 19.90 21.45 -24.11
N LEU A 222 20.75 21.72 -23.14
CA LEU A 222 22.14 21.27 -23.14
C LEU A 222 22.25 19.90 -22.45
N HIS A 223 22.96 18.98 -23.11
CA HIS A 223 23.39 17.73 -22.51
C HIS A 223 24.91 17.70 -22.58
N ILE A 224 25.57 17.71 -21.42
CA ILE A 224 27.02 17.78 -21.29
C ILE A 224 27.50 16.38 -21.00
N SER A 225 28.09 15.73 -22.00
CA SER A 225 28.25 14.26 -21.99
C SER A 225 29.61 13.82 -21.44
N ASN A 226 30.59 14.73 -21.36
CA ASN A 226 31.96 14.41 -20.96
C ASN A 226 32.69 15.63 -20.36
N GLU A 227 33.85 15.36 -19.75
CA GLU A 227 34.67 16.37 -19.09
C GLU A 227 35.18 17.46 -20.04
N GLN A 228 35.48 17.14 -21.30
CA GLN A 228 36.01 18.11 -22.26
C GLN A 228 34.95 19.17 -22.60
N GLU A 229 33.72 18.75 -22.92
CA GLU A 229 32.59 19.65 -23.11
C GLU A 229 32.33 20.50 -21.86
N ALA A 230 32.42 19.90 -20.67
CA ALA A 230 32.24 20.61 -19.42
C ALA A 230 33.31 21.70 -19.22
N LYS A 231 34.59 21.40 -19.50
CA LYS A 231 35.70 22.36 -19.43
C LYS A 231 35.55 23.51 -20.41
N GLU A 232 35.10 23.23 -21.64
CA GLU A 232 34.84 24.25 -22.65
C GLU A 232 33.72 25.20 -22.21
N LEU A 233 32.62 24.65 -21.67
CA LEU A 233 31.52 25.44 -21.13
C LEU A 233 31.94 26.25 -19.90
N VAL A 234 32.75 25.68 -19.00
CA VAL A 234 33.30 26.41 -17.84
C VAL A 234 34.14 27.61 -18.29
N ALA A 235 35.07 27.42 -19.22
CA ALA A 235 35.92 28.49 -19.75
C ALA A 235 35.12 29.58 -20.49
N ALA A 236 34.00 29.20 -21.12
CA ALA A 236 33.08 30.14 -21.73
C ALA A 236 32.31 30.94 -20.67
N LEU A 237 31.74 30.27 -19.68
CA LEU A 237 30.97 30.88 -18.59
C LEU A 237 31.81 31.83 -17.74
N GLU A 238 33.07 31.51 -17.46
CA GLU A 238 34.02 32.40 -16.75
C GLU A 238 34.18 33.78 -17.39
N LYS A 239 33.99 33.87 -18.71
CA LYS A 239 34.13 35.09 -19.51
C LYS A 239 32.79 35.71 -19.90
N ALA A 240 31.69 35.08 -19.50
CA ALA A 240 30.35 35.54 -19.86
C ALA A 240 29.93 36.74 -19.00
N SER A 241 29.05 37.57 -19.58
CA SER A 241 28.29 38.57 -18.82
C SER A 241 26.92 38.01 -18.47
N TYR A 242 26.46 38.27 -17.25
CA TYR A 242 25.24 37.66 -16.72
C TYR A 242 24.16 38.71 -16.47
N VAL A 243 22.97 38.46 -17.01
CA VAL A 243 21.80 39.33 -16.82
C VAL A 243 20.58 38.48 -16.49
N VAL A 244 19.77 38.95 -15.54
CA VAL A 244 18.46 38.34 -15.27
C VAL A 244 17.56 38.57 -16.49
N LYS A 245 17.25 37.50 -17.22
CA LYS A 245 16.38 37.53 -18.40
C LYS A 245 14.91 37.63 -18.00
N GLU A 246 14.51 36.76 -17.08
CA GLU A 246 13.13 36.69 -16.60
C GLU A 246 13.13 36.27 -15.14
N ILE A 247 12.21 36.85 -14.36
CA ILE A 247 11.90 36.37 -13.02
C ILE A 247 10.39 36.20 -12.89
N GLN A 248 9.99 35.02 -12.42
CA GLN A 248 8.58 34.70 -12.24
C GLN A 248 8.34 34.10 -10.86
N THR A 249 7.49 34.76 -10.08
CA THR A 249 7.00 34.22 -8.81
C THR A 249 5.59 33.67 -9.00
N LYS A 250 5.38 32.40 -8.66
CA LYS A 250 4.07 31.76 -8.65
C LYS A 250 3.73 31.26 -7.27
N ARG A 251 2.47 31.45 -6.86
CA ARG A 251 1.94 30.81 -5.66
C ARG A 251 1.48 29.39 -6.01
N ILE A 252 2.17 28.40 -5.47
CA ILE A 252 1.90 26.98 -5.68
C ILE A 252 1.24 26.40 -4.42
N ALA A 253 0.08 25.78 -4.60
CA ALA A 253 -0.63 25.09 -3.53
C ALA A 253 -0.29 23.59 -3.53
N ARG A 254 0.36 23.12 -2.47
CA ARG A 254 0.56 21.69 -2.21
C ARG A 254 -0.66 21.13 -1.49
N GLN A 255 -1.32 20.16 -2.11
CA GLN A 255 -2.52 19.55 -1.55
C GLN A 255 -2.17 18.49 -0.49
N PRO A 256 -2.99 18.33 0.56
CA PRO A 256 -2.85 17.19 1.46
C PRO A 256 -3.15 15.90 0.71
N ALA A 257 -2.48 14.84 1.13
CA ALA A 257 -2.71 13.50 0.61
C ALA A 257 -3.98 12.88 1.24
N PRO A 258 -4.64 11.92 0.56
CA PRO A 258 -5.87 11.31 1.06
C PRO A 258 -5.65 10.54 2.37
N PRO A 259 -6.72 10.27 3.15
CA PRO A 259 -6.68 9.33 4.27
C PRO A 259 -6.07 7.99 3.88
N PHE A 260 -5.58 7.24 4.86
CA PHE A 260 -4.90 5.98 4.59
C PHE A 260 -5.85 4.93 4.01
N ILE A 261 -5.31 4.19 3.04
CA ILE A 261 -5.76 2.85 2.67
C ILE A 261 -4.67 1.86 3.09
N THR A 262 -4.89 0.56 2.93
CA THR A 262 -3.93 -0.44 3.39
C THR A 262 -2.55 -0.29 2.76
N SER A 263 -2.49 -0.03 1.44
CA SER A 263 -1.24 0.15 0.71
C SER A 263 -0.46 1.38 1.19
N THR A 264 -1.12 2.53 1.29
CA THR A 264 -0.48 3.79 1.70
C THR A 264 -0.10 3.79 3.18
N LEU A 265 -0.86 3.12 4.05
CA LEU A 265 -0.49 2.92 5.46
C LEU A 265 0.80 2.08 5.57
N GLN A 266 0.90 0.97 4.84
CA GLN A 266 2.10 0.13 4.88
C GLN A 266 3.32 0.86 4.31
N GLN A 267 3.15 1.65 3.25
CA GLN A 267 4.20 2.48 2.68
C GLN A 267 4.72 3.53 3.67
N GLU A 268 3.83 4.32 4.27
CA GLU A 268 4.24 5.38 5.21
C GLU A 268 4.76 4.82 6.54
N ALA A 269 4.22 3.69 7.01
CA ALA A 269 4.74 3.00 8.19
C ALA A 269 6.16 2.46 7.95
N TRP A 270 6.48 1.99 6.73
CA TRP A 270 7.84 1.65 6.35
C TRP A 270 8.74 2.90 6.35
N ARG A 271 8.34 3.96 5.65
CA ARG A 271 9.16 5.18 5.48
C ARG A 271 9.44 5.91 6.79
N LYS A 272 8.45 6.00 7.69
CA LYS A 272 8.54 6.83 8.90
C LYS A 272 8.80 6.06 10.18
N LEU A 273 8.36 4.80 10.24
CA LEU A 273 8.44 3.98 11.46
C LEU A 273 9.37 2.78 11.29
N HIS A 274 9.86 2.52 10.08
CA HIS A 274 10.61 1.31 9.70
C HIS A 274 9.86 0.01 10.04
N PHE A 275 8.52 0.05 10.01
CA PHE A 275 7.70 -1.13 10.23
C PHE A 275 7.57 -1.92 8.93
N THR A 276 7.84 -3.23 9.00
CA THR A 276 7.51 -4.14 7.91
C THR A 276 6.00 -4.19 7.71
N ALA A 277 5.54 -4.52 6.51
CA ALA A 277 4.13 -4.67 6.19
C ALA A 277 3.42 -5.64 7.16
N LYS A 278 4.10 -6.74 7.53
CA LYS A 278 3.61 -7.72 8.53
C LYS A 278 3.42 -7.07 9.90
N ARG A 279 4.40 -6.31 10.40
CA ARG A 279 4.32 -5.62 11.69
C ARG A 279 3.22 -4.56 11.69
N THR A 280 3.15 -3.75 10.63
CA THR A 280 2.10 -2.73 10.46
C THR A 280 0.70 -3.33 10.55
N MET A 281 0.44 -4.44 9.84
CA MET A 281 -0.88 -5.06 9.85
C MET A 281 -1.23 -5.73 11.18
N VAL A 282 -0.26 -6.30 11.90
CA VAL A 282 -0.49 -6.85 13.25
C VAL A 282 -0.88 -5.74 14.23
N VAL A 283 -0.17 -4.61 14.21
CA VAL A 283 -0.44 -3.48 15.10
C VAL A 283 -1.78 -2.82 14.73
N ALA A 284 -2.08 -2.65 13.44
CA ALA A 284 -3.35 -2.12 12.97
C ALA A 284 -4.54 -3.01 13.38
N GLN A 285 -4.40 -4.34 13.31
CA GLN A 285 -5.42 -5.28 13.81
C GLN A 285 -5.72 -5.03 15.29
N GLN A 286 -4.69 -4.86 16.12
CA GLN A 286 -4.87 -4.60 17.55
C GLN A 286 -5.61 -3.28 17.81
N LEU A 287 -5.24 -2.22 17.07
CA LEU A 287 -5.92 -0.92 17.16
C LEU A 287 -7.39 -1.01 16.72
N TYR A 288 -7.72 -1.83 15.74
CA TYR A 288 -9.09 -2.06 15.26
C TYR A 288 -9.92 -2.91 16.23
N GLU A 289 -9.42 -4.07 16.65
CA GLU A 289 -10.14 -5.03 17.51
C GLU A 289 -10.42 -4.50 18.92
N GLY A 290 -9.61 -3.54 19.35
CA GLY A 290 -9.83 -2.71 20.51
C GLY A 290 -8.83 -2.93 21.64
N LEU A 291 -8.54 -1.83 22.33
CA LEU A 291 -7.58 -1.76 23.43
C LEU A 291 -8.24 -1.10 24.66
N PRO A 292 -7.83 -1.45 25.89
CA PRO A 292 -8.33 -0.79 27.09
C PRO A 292 -7.90 0.69 27.14
N LEU A 293 -8.85 1.61 27.28
CA LEU A 293 -8.64 3.06 27.40
C LEU A 293 -9.21 3.59 28.72
N GLY A 294 -8.65 3.15 29.85
CA GLY A 294 -9.08 3.62 31.18
C GLY A 294 -10.59 3.40 31.42
N GLU A 295 -11.29 4.48 31.77
CA GLU A 295 -12.73 4.47 32.07
C GLU A 295 -13.63 4.21 30.85
N GLU A 296 -13.15 4.51 29.62
CA GLU A 296 -13.89 4.19 28.39
C GLU A 296 -13.94 2.67 28.12
N GLY A 297 -13.13 1.88 28.83
CA GLY A 297 -13.06 0.44 28.64
C GLY A 297 -12.37 0.05 27.34
N SER A 298 -12.71 -1.11 26.78
CA SER A 298 -12.09 -1.61 25.54
C SER A 298 -12.83 -1.04 24.34
N VAL A 299 -12.14 -0.30 23.48
CA VAL A 299 -12.72 0.33 22.28
C VAL A 299 -11.79 0.18 21.08
N GLY A 300 -12.36 0.08 19.87
CA GLY A 300 -11.60 0.16 18.62
C GLY A 300 -11.11 1.60 18.38
N LEU A 301 -9.80 1.78 18.24
CA LEU A 301 -9.18 3.09 18.02
C LEU A 301 -9.20 3.51 16.55
N ILE A 302 -9.19 2.56 15.63
CA ILE A 302 -9.23 2.82 14.18
C ILE A 302 -10.34 2.04 13.49
N THR A 303 -10.71 2.49 12.30
CA THR A 303 -11.54 1.74 11.35
C THR A 303 -10.80 0.53 10.77
N TYR A 304 -11.52 -0.33 10.07
CA TYR A 304 -10.99 -1.58 9.51
C TYR A 304 -9.79 -1.34 8.57
N MET A 305 -8.66 -1.97 8.88
CA MET A 305 -7.36 -1.70 8.25
C MET A 305 -7.13 -2.38 6.90
N ARG A 306 -8.07 -3.21 6.41
CA ARG A 306 -8.01 -3.85 5.09
C ARG A 306 -9.02 -3.21 4.15
N THR A 307 -8.62 -2.09 3.57
CA THR A 307 -9.45 -1.23 2.73
C THR A 307 -8.62 -0.64 1.60
N ASP A 308 -9.23 -0.52 0.42
CA ASP A 308 -8.74 0.21 -0.74
C ASP A 308 -9.50 1.54 -0.94
N SER A 309 -10.39 1.89 -0.01
CA SER A 309 -11.26 3.06 -0.08
C SER A 309 -10.69 4.23 0.70
N THR A 310 -10.62 5.40 0.07
CA THR A 310 -10.29 6.69 0.71
C THR A 310 -11.53 7.41 1.27
N HIS A 311 -12.70 6.78 1.20
CA HIS A 311 -13.97 7.36 1.64
C HIS A 311 -14.01 7.55 3.17
N ILE A 312 -14.65 8.62 3.62
CA ILE A 312 -14.91 8.90 5.05
C ILE A 312 -16.39 9.23 5.19
N SER A 313 -17.05 8.73 6.24
CA SER A 313 -18.43 9.12 6.55
C SER A 313 -18.58 10.63 6.79
N ALA A 314 -19.76 11.15 6.47
CA ALA A 314 -20.11 12.55 6.67
C ALA A 314 -19.94 12.98 8.15
N SER A 315 -20.31 12.11 9.11
CA SER A 315 -20.13 12.38 10.54
C SER A 315 -18.66 12.57 10.92
N ALA A 316 -17.77 11.68 10.47
CA ALA A 316 -16.34 11.78 10.76
C ALA A 316 -15.68 12.97 10.05
N ILE A 317 -16.12 13.35 8.85
CA ILE A 317 -15.69 14.58 8.18
C ILE A 317 -16.09 15.81 9.01
N THR A 318 -17.34 15.88 9.45
CA THR A 318 -17.84 16.99 10.28
C THR A 318 -17.06 17.10 11.58
N GLU A 319 -16.92 16.00 12.34
CA GLU A 319 -16.14 15.94 13.59
C GLU A 319 -14.69 16.43 13.38
N THR A 320 -14.02 15.95 12.34
CA THR A 320 -12.64 16.32 12.04
C THR A 320 -12.51 17.80 11.67
N ARG A 321 -13.45 18.33 10.91
CA ARG A 321 -13.46 19.76 10.51
C ARG A 321 -13.69 20.68 11.70
N GLU A 322 -14.61 20.31 12.59
CA GLU A 322 -14.86 21.04 13.84
C GLU A 322 -13.60 21.05 14.72
N PHE A 323 -12.96 19.89 14.88
CA PHE A 323 -11.70 19.76 15.59
C PHE A 323 -10.59 20.63 14.99
N ILE A 324 -10.44 20.64 13.66
CA ILE A 324 -9.45 21.48 12.97
C ILE A 324 -9.70 22.96 13.25
N ASN A 325 -10.94 23.41 13.13
CA ASN A 325 -11.30 24.81 13.36
C ASN A 325 -11.04 25.25 14.81
N GLN A 326 -11.36 24.39 15.78
CA GLN A 326 -11.14 24.67 17.20
C GLN A 326 -9.66 24.69 17.58
N LYS A 327 -8.87 23.74 17.03
CA LYS A 327 -7.48 23.54 17.45
C LYS A 327 -6.45 24.34 16.65
N TYR A 328 -6.63 24.44 15.34
CA TYR A 328 -5.67 25.09 14.44
C TYR A 328 -6.18 26.44 13.90
N GLY A 329 -7.48 26.72 14.01
CA GLY A 329 -8.10 27.95 13.55
C GLY A 329 -8.66 27.87 12.12
N SER A 330 -9.41 28.91 11.74
CA SER A 330 -10.17 28.95 10.48
C SER A 330 -9.30 28.89 9.23
N ASP A 331 -8.08 29.44 9.25
CA ASP A 331 -7.18 29.47 8.09
C ASP A 331 -6.71 28.06 7.68
N PHE A 332 -6.65 27.14 8.65
CA PHE A 332 -6.33 25.74 8.42
C PHE A 332 -7.52 24.88 7.98
N LEU A 333 -8.72 25.44 7.97
CA LEU A 333 -9.94 24.77 7.55
C LEU A 333 -10.34 25.23 6.14
N PRO A 334 -10.33 24.35 5.12
CA PRO A 334 -10.79 24.72 3.80
C PRO A 334 -12.30 25.00 3.81
N PRO A 335 -12.80 25.91 2.95
CA PRO A 335 -14.20 26.34 2.95
C PRO A 335 -15.18 25.19 2.65
N ARG A 336 -14.72 24.15 1.96
CA ARG A 336 -15.49 22.92 1.70
C ARG A 336 -14.73 21.71 2.20
N ALA A 337 -15.48 20.67 2.59
CA ALA A 337 -14.90 19.37 2.92
C ALA A 337 -14.11 18.81 1.75
N ARG A 338 -13.00 18.15 2.04
CA ARG A 338 -12.18 17.50 1.01
C ARG A 338 -12.71 16.10 0.79
N LEU A 339 -13.24 15.87 -0.41
CA LEU A 339 -13.64 14.55 -0.88
C LEU A 339 -12.55 14.01 -1.80
N PHE A 340 -12.11 12.79 -1.54
CA PHE A 340 -11.08 12.14 -2.33
C PHE A 340 -11.73 11.11 -3.24
N ALA A 341 -11.45 11.22 -4.55
CA ALA A 341 -11.96 10.27 -5.52
C ALA A 341 -11.47 8.85 -5.19
N GLN A 342 -12.35 7.87 -5.31
CA GLN A 342 -11.97 6.46 -5.27
C GLN A 342 -11.16 6.16 -6.53
N LYS A 343 -9.88 5.81 -6.38
CA LYS A 343 -9.03 5.39 -7.51
C LYS A 343 -9.51 4.06 -8.10
N THR A 344 -10.16 3.24 -7.30
CA THR A 344 -10.70 1.96 -7.71
C THR A 344 -12.20 2.10 -8.03
N LYS A 345 -12.61 1.71 -9.25
CA LYS A 345 -14.03 1.37 -9.58
C LYS A 345 -14.55 0.18 -8.74
N TRP A 346 -13.79 -0.25 -7.73
CA TRP A 346 -13.84 -1.59 -7.16
C TRP A 346 -14.33 -1.66 -5.71
N ALA A 347 -14.42 -0.53 -5.01
CA ALA A 347 -14.92 -0.49 -3.65
C ALA A 347 -16.35 -1.06 -3.63
N GLN A 348 -16.52 -2.23 -3.00
CA GLN A 348 -17.84 -2.61 -2.52
C GLN A 348 -18.31 -1.47 -1.61
N GLU A 349 -19.55 -1.06 -1.83
CA GLU A 349 -20.20 -0.01 -1.05
C GLU A 349 -20.03 -0.31 0.46
N ALA A 350 -19.58 0.71 1.20
CA ALA A 350 -19.40 0.80 2.67
C ALA A 350 -17.99 0.66 3.28
N HIS A 351 -16.90 0.49 2.51
CA HIS A 351 -15.55 0.53 3.13
C HIS A 351 -15.10 1.98 3.34
N GLU A 352 -14.77 2.32 4.58
CA GLU A 352 -14.09 3.57 4.92
C GLU A 352 -12.58 3.45 4.82
N ALA A 353 -11.92 4.60 4.74
CA ALA A 353 -10.49 4.74 4.93
C ALA A 353 -10.06 4.33 6.33
N ILE A 354 -8.77 4.06 6.49
CA ILE A 354 -8.13 3.82 7.79
C ILE A 354 -7.97 5.17 8.49
N ARG A 355 -8.78 5.40 9.51
CA ARG A 355 -8.85 6.64 10.30
C ARG A 355 -9.08 6.33 11.78
N PRO A 356 -8.83 7.27 12.70
CA PRO A 356 -9.33 7.17 14.06
C PRO A 356 -10.85 7.04 14.08
N THR A 357 -11.38 6.24 15.00
CA THR A 357 -12.83 6.13 15.23
C THR A 357 -13.43 7.40 15.82
N ARG A 358 -12.62 8.20 16.53
CA ARG A 358 -12.95 9.54 17.03
C ARG A 358 -11.73 10.44 16.90
N VAL A 359 -11.87 11.64 16.34
CA VAL A 359 -10.74 12.58 16.17
C VAL A 359 -10.24 13.15 17.50
N HIS A 360 -11.13 13.29 18.48
CA HIS A 360 -10.81 13.84 19.80
C HIS A 360 -9.94 12.91 20.66
N ARG A 361 -9.74 11.66 20.26
CA ARG A 361 -8.75 10.76 20.88
C ARG A 361 -7.37 11.12 20.35
N GLU A 362 -6.82 12.20 20.87
CA GLU A 362 -5.52 12.66 20.39
C GLU A 362 -4.39 11.66 20.74
N PRO A 363 -3.35 11.54 19.90
CA PRO A 363 -2.27 10.59 20.13
C PRO A 363 -1.65 10.71 21.53
N GLU A 364 -1.39 11.92 22.01
CA GLU A 364 -0.78 12.13 23.35
C GLU A 364 -1.70 11.73 24.51
N GLN A 365 -3.03 11.78 24.33
CA GLN A 365 -3.98 11.38 25.38
C GLN A 365 -4.07 9.86 25.52
N VAL A 366 -4.04 9.14 24.39
CA VAL A 366 -4.17 7.68 24.39
C VAL A 366 -2.84 6.96 24.60
N LYS A 367 -1.71 7.62 24.36
CA LYS A 367 -0.34 7.06 24.42
C LYS A 367 -0.04 6.25 25.68
N GLN A 368 -0.51 6.70 26.84
CA GLN A 368 -0.31 6.00 28.11
C GLN A 368 -0.95 4.60 28.18
N PHE A 369 -1.96 4.34 27.33
CA PHE A 369 -2.65 3.05 27.26
C PHE A 369 -2.11 2.13 26.17
N LEU A 370 -1.17 2.61 25.35
CA LEU A 370 -0.69 1.95 24.15
C LEU A 370 0.76 1.50 24.31
N GLY A 371 1.08 0.33 23.75
CA GLY A 371 2.47 -0.05 23.52
C GLY A 371 3.15 0.90 22.52
N SER A 372 4.48 0.94 22.53
CA SER A 372 5.26 1.86 21.67
C SER A 372 4.85 1.80 20.19
N ASP A 373 4.70 0.59 19.63
CA ASP A 373 4.31 0.43 18.23
C ASP A 373 2.88 0.87 17.94
N GLN A 374 1.96 0.57 18.86
CA GLN A 374 0.55 0.97 18.76
C GLN A 374 0.42 2.49 18.79
N SER A 375 1.15 3.16 19.70
CA SER A 375 1.18 4.61 19.79
C SER A 375 1.73 5.24 18.51
N LYS A 376 2.86 4.75 17.99
CA LYS A 376 3.47 5.26 16.74
C LYS A 376 2.54 5.10 15.53
N LEU A 377 1.93 3.92 15.37
CA LEU A 377 1.05 3.68 14.23
C LEU A 377 -0.27 4.47 14.35
N TYR A 378 -0.81 4.59 15.55
CA TYR A 378 -2.01 5.40 15.81
C TYR A 378 -1.75 6.88 15.54
N ASP A 379 -0.63 7.43 16.01
CA ASP A 379 -0.20 8.81 15.73
C ASP A 379 -0.10 9.08 14.22
N LEU A 380 0.50 8.14 13.48
CA LEU A 380 0.59 8.21 12.02
C LEU A 380 -0.80 8.28 11.36
N ILE A 381 -1.70 7.36 11.74
CA ILE A 381 -3.07 7.29 11.20
C ILE A 381 -3.86 8.56 11.54
N TRP A 382 -3.76 9.03 12.78
CA TRP A 382 -4.46 10.22 13.27
C TRP A 382 -4.01 11.47 12.51
N LYS A 383 -2.69 11.70 12.42
CA LYS A 383 -2.14 12.87 11.72
C LYS A 383 -2.55 12.88 10.24
N ARG A 384 -2.53 11.72 9.58
CA ARG A 384 -2.95 11.60 8.19
C ARG A 384 -4.44 11.94 7.99
N MET A 385 -5.31 11.46 8.87
CA MET A 385 -6.73 11.76 8.83
C MET A 385 -6.98 13.27 8.98
N VAL A 386 -6.42 13.90 10.02
CA VAL A 386 -6.59 15.33 10.29
C VAL A 386 -6.04 16.17 9.12
N ALA A 387 -4.80 15.90 8.71
CA ALA A 387 -4.17 16.62 7.59
C ALA A 387 -4.96 16.51 6.28
N SER A 388 -5.62 15.38 6.02
CA SER A 388 -6.44 15.18 4.81
C SER A 388 -7.60 16.17 4.67
N GLN A 389 -8.09 16.74 5.77
CA GLN A 389 -9.17 17.72 5.79
C GLN A 389 -8.70 19.17 6.00
N MET A 390 -7.38 19.41 6.11
CA MET A 390 -6.81 20.74 6.31
C MET A 390 -6.59 21.51 5.00
N SER A 391 -6.35 22.82 5.12
CA SER A 391 -5.99 23.70 4.01
C SER A 391 -4.68 23.27 3.34
N ALA A 392 -4.53 23.59 2.06
CA ALA A 392 -3.28 23.33 1.31
C ALA A 392 -2.11 24.12 1.93
N ALA A 393 -0.89 23.58 1.82
CA ALA A 393 0.30 24.37 2.08
C ALA A 393 0.54 25.29 0.88
N LEU A 394 0.89 26.55 1.12
CA LEU A 394 1.14 27.55 0.07
C LEU A 394 2.62 27.91 0.05
N TYR A 395 3.21 27.80 -1.13
CA TYR A 395 4.57 28.22 -1.42
C TYR A 395 4.55 29.36 -2.41
N ASP A 396 5.44 30.33 -2.24
CA ASP A 396 5.83 31.19 -3.34
C ASP A 396 7.11 30.61 -3.95
N THR A 397 7.00 30.15 -5.18
CA THR A 397 8.11 29.61 -5.95
C THR A 397 8.56 30.65 -6.96
N THR A 398 9.80 31.09 -6.83
CA THR A 398 10.43 32.10 -7.69
C THR A 398 11.42 31.40 -8.60
N ALA A 399 11.17 31.42 -9.90
CA ALA A 399 12.10 30.96 -10.92
C ALA A 399 12.79 32.17 -11.54
N ALA A 400 14.12 32.18 -11.50
CA ALA A 400 14.94 33.16 -12.20
C ALA A 400 15.62 32.46 -13.39
N GLU A 401 15.45 33.04 -14.57
CA GLU A 401 16.22 32.70 -15.77
C GLU A 401 17.31 33.75 -15.97
N ILE A 402 18.56 33.29 -16.03
CA ILE A 402 19.74 34.13 -16.21
C ILE A 402 20.30 33.84 -17.58
N GLN A 403 20.47 34.89 -18.38
CA GLN A 403 21.17 34.82 -19.65
C GLN A 403 22.66 35.08 -19.42
N ALA A 404 23.49 34.24 -20.00
CA ALA A 404 24.94 34.39 -19.99
C ALA A 404 25.43 34.61 -21.43
N ASP A 405 25.86 35.84 -21.71
CA ASP A 405 26.29 36.28 -23.04
C ASP A 405 27.81 36.26 -23.14
N LEU A 406 28.35 35.63 -24.19
CA LEU A 406 29.78 35.62 -24.48
C LEU A 406 30.16 36.87 -25.28
N SER A 407 31.20 37.60 -24.86
CA SER A 407 31.67 38.79 -25.59
C SER A 407 32.30 38.48 -26.95
N THR A 408 32.63 37.22 -27.22
CA THR A 408 33.41 36.78 -28.40
C THR A 408 32.63 35.89 -29.36
N SER A 409 31.34 35.64 -29.12
CA SER A 409 30.48 34.78 -29.94
C SER A 409 29.03 35.27 -29.88
N GLU A 410 28.24 35.03 -30.92
CA GLU A 410 26.78 35.23 -30.86
C GLU A 410 26.07 34.19 -29.97
N GLN A 411 26.80 33.16 -29.53
CA GLN A 411 26.27 32.10 -28.69
C GLN A 411 26.12 32.54 -27.23
N SER A 412 24.89 32.38 -26.71
CA SER A 412 24.52 32.74 -25.35
C SER A 412 23.82 31.58 -24.65
N TYR A 413 23.96 31.49 -23.34
CA TYR A 413 23.48 30.38 -22.51
C TYR A 413 22.36 30.80 -21.56
N LEU A 414 21.59 29.81 -21.11
CA LEU A 414 20.49 30.00 -20.16
C LEU A 414 20.74 29.18 -18.89
N LEU A 415 20.79 29.88 -17.77
CA LEU A 415 20.87 29.31 -16.44
C LEU A 415 19.54 29.50 -15.70
N LYS A 416 19.24 28.57 -14.80
CA LYS A 416 18.03 28.61 -13.98
C LYS A 416 18.36 28.45 -12.50
N ALA A 417 17.75 29.30 -11.70
CA ALA A 417 17.72 29.18 -10.25
C ALA A 417 16.26 29.19 -9.79
N THR A 418 15.95 28.41 -8.76
CA THR A 418 14.58 28.34 -8.22
C THR A 418 14.63 28.44 -6.70
N ASP A 419 13.89 29.39 -6.16
CA ASP A 419 13.60 29.53 -4.74
C ASP A 419 12.18 29.06 -4.45
N SER A 420 11.97 28.50 -3.27
CA SER A 420 10.65 28.08 -2.80
C SER A 420 10.51 28.44 -1.33
N THR A 421 9.70 29.46 -1.06
CA THR A 421 9.44 29.94 0.30
C THR A 421 8.05 29.51 0.76
N LEU A 422 7.98 28.80 1.88
CA LEU A 422 6.70 28.46 2.52
C LEU A 422 6.02 29.73 3.04
N LYS A 423 4.83 30.03 2.52
CA LYS A 423 3.99 31.16 2.96
C LYS A 423 2.92 30.75 3.96
N PHE A 424 2.41 29.53 3.82
CA PHE A 424 1.42 29.00 4.75
C PHE A 424 1.60 27.48 4.89
N PRO A 425 1.80 26.94 6.11
CA PRO A 425 2.06 25.52 6.31
C PRO A 425 0.85 24.63 5.99
N GLY A 426 -0.39 25.11 6.17
CA GLY A 426 -1.60 24.31 5.97
C GLY A 426 -1.51 22.95 6.67
N PHE A 427 -1.87 21.89 5.95
CA PHE A 427 -1.80 20.50 6.44
C PHE A 427 -0.41 20.05 6.92
N MET A 428 0.67 20.68 6.44
CA MET A 428 2.05 20.31 6.80
C MET A 428 2.40 20.63 8.25
N ALA A 429 1.60 21.47 8.92
CA ALA A 429 1.71 21.67 10.36
C ALA A 429 1.44 20.38 11.17
N VAL A 430 0.74 19.41 10.57
CA VAL A 430 0.34 18.15 11.22
C VAL A 430 1.01 16.94 10.57
N TYR A 431 1.06 16.90 9.24
CA TYR A 431 1.56 15.74 8.51
C TYR A 431 2.20 16.11 7.17
N SER A 432 3.31 15.45 6.84
CA SER A 432 3.88 15.44 5.48
C SER A 432 4.31 14.03 5.13
N GLU A 433 4.08 13.59 3.88
CA GLU A 433 4.51 12.27 3.41
C GLU A 433 6.02 12.09 3.51
N GLY A 434 6.44 10.85 3.81
CA GLY A 434 7.83 10.46 3.66
C GLY A 434 8.19 10.40 2.17
N LYS A 435 9.42 10.75 1.83
CA LYS A 435 10.00 10.47 0.52
C LYS A 435 10.75 9.14 0.58
N ASP A 436 10.77 8.40 -0.52
CA ASP A 436 11.66 7.24 -0.63
C ASP A 436 13.12 7.74 -0.64
N GLU A 437 14.06 7.00 -0.03
CA GLU A 437 15.47 7.44 0.13
C GLU A 437 16.16 7.80 -1.20
N ASP A 438 15.72 7.19 -2.29
CA ASP A 438 16.27 7.40 -3.64
C ASP A 438 15.60 8.55 -4.41
N GLU A 439 14.56 9.20 -3.86
CA GLU A 439 13.96 10.37 -4.50
C GLU A 439 14.90 11.58 -4.37
N LYS A 440 15.39 12.08 -5.51
CA LYS A 440 16.24 13.28 -5.54
C LYS A 440 15.48 14.47 -4.91
N PRO A 441 16.08 15.19 -3.94
CA PRO A 441 15.49 16.40 -3.42
C PRO A 441 15.38 17.45 -4.54
N GLU A 442 14.35 18.30 -4.46
CA GLU A 442 14.28 19.48 -5.31
C GLU A 442 15.41 20.44 -4.93
N SER A 443 16.20 20.87 -5.91
CA SER A 443 17.34 21.77 -5.70
C SER A 443 16.85 23.22 -5.64
N PHE A 444 16.35 23.63 -4.49
CA PHE A 444 16.02 25.04 -4.24
C PHE A 444 17.24 25.79 -3.70
N VAL A 445 17.41 27.03 -4.16
CA VAL A 445 18.38 27.99 -3.64
C VAL A 445 17.64 29.19 -3.07
N ARG A 446 18.27 29.93 -2.17
CA ARG A 446 17.71 31.20 -1.69
C ARG A 446 18.07 32.29 -2.68
N LEU A 447 17.07 32.94 -3.27
CA LEU A 447 17.29 34.03 -4.21
C LEU A 447 17.27 35.38 -3.48
N PRO A 448 18.18 36.32 -3.80
CA PRO A 448 18.02 37.71 -3.42
C PRO A 448 16.82 38.32 -4.18
N LYS A 449 16.46 39.57 -3.85
CA LYS A 449 15.47 40.30 -4.65
C LYS A 449 16.09 40.62 -6.01
N LEU A 450 15.56 40.03 -7.06
CA LEU A 450 16.03 40.17 -8.43
C LEU A 450 14.92 40.76 -9.30
N GLU A 451 15.29 41.58 -10.27
CA GLU A 451 14.43 42.14 -11.32
C GLU A 451 14.97 41.80 -12.70
N ALA A 452 14.08 41.75 -13.71
CA ALA A 452 14.51 41.52 -15.08
C ALA A 452 15.38 42.68 -15.56
N GLY A 453 16.54 42.37 -16.14
CA GLY A 453 17.56 43.34 -16.54
C GLY A 453 18.69 43.55 -15.51
N ASP A 454 18.56 43.00 -14.29
CA ASP A 454 19.62 43.09 -13.29
C ASP A 454 20.92 42.46 -13.79
N ARG A 455 22.03 43.19 -13.60
CA ARG A 455 23.37 42.69 -13.91
C ARG A 455 23.92 41.91 -12.73
N LEU A 456 24.42 40.72 -13.02
CA LEU A 456 24.98 39.81 -12.03
C LEU A 456 26.50 39.72 -12.16
N SER A 457 27.18 39.67 -11.01
CA SER A 457 28.62 39.41 -10.94
C SER A 457 28.87 37.92 -10.81
N TYR A 458 29.78 37.42 -11.66
CA TYR A 458 30.30 36.05 -11.60
C TYR A 458 31.22 35.88 -10.39
N LEU A 459 31.00 34.82 -9.62
CA LEU A 459 31.84 34.47 -8.45
C LEU A 459 32.55 33.12 -8.61
N GLY A 460 32.01 32.20 -9.42
CA GLY A 460 32.62 30.90 -9.65
C GLY A 460 31.75 29.96 -10.47
N THR A 461 32.37 28.95 -11.08
CA THR A 461 31.72 27.83 -11.76
C THR A 461 31.98 26.55 -10.98
N PHE A 462 30.96 25.70 -10.89
CA PHE A 462 30.97 24.45 -10.15
C PHE A 462 30.50 23.32 -11.08
N PRO A 463 31.39 22.79 -11.93
CA PRO A 463 31.10 21.60 -12.71
C PRO A 463 31.11 20.37 -11.79
N GLU A 464 30.06 19.56 -11.87
CA GLU A 464 29.95 18.30 -11.14
C GLU A 464 29.75 17.15 -12.14
N GLN A 465 30.66 16.18 -12.08
CA GLN A 465 30.52 14.93 -12.81
C GLN A 465 29.43 14.08 -12.15
N GLN A 466 28.47 13.66 -12.95
CA GLN A 466 27.41 12.75 -12.54
C GLN A 466 27.35 11.55 -13.47
N PHE A 467 26.68 10.52 -12.99
CA PHE A 467 26.42 9.32 -13.77
C PHE A 467 24.95 8.97 -13.66
N THR A 468 24.37 8.50 -14.75
CA THR A 468 23.03 7.92 -14.71
C THR A 468 23.04 6.73 -13.75
N GLN A 469 21.90 6.48 -13.11
CA GLN A 469 21.72 5.39 -12.17
C GLN A 469 20.50 4.57 -12.63
N PRO A 470 20.53 3.24 -12.47
CA PRO A 470 19.35 2.44 -12.71
C PRO A 470 18.26 2.77 -11.68
N ALA A 471 17.03 2.35 -11.96
CA ALA A 471 15.99 2.39 -10.94
C ALA A 471 16.45 1.61 -9.69
N PRO A 472 16.21 2.13 -8.47
CA PRO A 472 16.69 1.49 -7.26
C PRO A 472 15.98 0.16 -7.00
N ARG A 473 16.63 -0.73 -6.25
CA ARG A 473 15.97 -1.94 -5.73
C ARG A 473 14.73 -1.59 -4.92
N TYR A 474 13.77 -2.50 -4.89
CA TYR A 474 12.54 -2.27 -4.15
C TYR A 474 12.77 -2.32 -2.64
N THR A 475 12.14 -1.42 -1.90
CA THR A 475 11.89 -1.54 -0.46
C THR A 475 10.51 -2.16 -0.24
N GLU A 476 10.09 -2.39 1.01
CA GLU A 476 8.71 -2.82 1.26
C GLU A 476 7.69 -1.79 0.74
N ALA A 477 7.94 -0.49 0.95
CA ALA A 477 7.07 0.56 0.46
C ALA A 477 6.96 0.55 -1.08
N THR A 478 8.09 0.56 -1.79
CA THR A 478 8.07 0.67 -3.25
C THR A 478 7.58 -0.62 -3.93
N LEU A 479 7.77 -1.79 -3.31
CA LEU A 479 7.18 -3.04 -3.80
C LEU A 479 5.66 -3.07 -3.62
N ILE A 480 5.14 -2.59 -2.48
CA ILE A 480 3.69 -2.48 -2.25
C ILE A 480 3.05 -1.53 -3.27
N ARG A 481 3.68 -0.37 -3.50
CA ARG A 481 3.27 0.58 -4.55
C ARG A 481 3.22 -0.11 -5.92
N ALA A 482 4.28 -0.83 -6.29
CA ALA A 482 4.33 -1.54 -7.56
C ALA A 482 3.24 -2.65 -7.67
N LEU A 483 2.97 -3.39 -6.60
CA LEU A 483 1.92 -4.41 -6.57
C LEU A 483 0.51 -3.80 -6.71
N GLU A 484 0.29 -2.62 -6.13
CA GLU A 484 -0.96 -1.86 -6.24
C GLU A 484 -1.16 -1.29 -7.65
N GLU A 485 -0.17 -0.56 -8.18
CA GLU A 485 -0.22 0.06 -9.51
C GLU A 485 -0.42 -0.97 -10.62
N LYS A 486 0.16 -2.16 -10.47
CA LYS A 486 0.01 -3.27 -11.42
C LYS A 486 -1.26 -4.10 -11.19
N GLY A 487 -2.09 -3.78 -10.18
CA GLY A 487 -3.36 -4.46 -9.91
C GLY A 487 -3.25 -5.89 -9.36
N ILE A 488 -2.07 -6.28 -8.86
CA ILE A 488 -1.75 -7.64 -8.41
C ILE A 488 -2.05 -7.81 -6.91
N GLY A 489 -1.67 -6.83 -6.11
CA GLY A 489 -1.92 -6.83 -4.68
C GLY A 489 -3.37 -6.49 -4.35
N ARG A 490 -3.80 -6.91 -3.17
CA ARG A 490 -5.06 -6.51 -2.52
C ARG A 490 -4.76 -6.18 -1.06
N PRO A 491 -5.62 -5.37 -0.39
CA PRO A 491 -5.45 -5.05 1.04
C PRO A 491 -5.13 -6.27 1.93
N SER A 492 -5.78 -7.41 1.66
CA SER A 492 -5.59 -8.64 2.42
C SER A 492 -4.32 -9.45 2.04
N THR A 493 -3.59 -9.07 0.99
CA THR A 493 -2.51 -9.89 0.42
C THR A 493 -1.14 -9.24 0.39
N TYR A 494 -1.01 -7.90 0.48
CA TYR A 494 0.30 -7.23 0.45
C TYR A 494 1.31 -7.80 1.47
N ALA A 495 1.01 -7.72 2.77
CA ALA A 495 1.89 -8.23 3.81
C ALA A 495 2.16 -9.75 3.73
N PRO A 496 1.16 -10.61 3.48
CA PRO A 496 1.38 -12.03 3.23
C PRO A 496 2.30 -12.34 2.03
N ILE A 497 2.17 -11.61 0.91
CA ILE A 497 3.03 -11.80 -0.28
C ILE A 497 4.48 -11.54 0.10
N LEU A 498 4.77 -10.36 0.67
CA LEU A 498 6.12 -9.95 1.07
C LEU A 498 6.73 -10.92 2.08
N SER A 499 5.94 -11.40 3.04
CA SER A 499 6.41 -12.37 4.04
C SER A 499 6.73 -13.72 3.38
N THR A 500 5.85 -14.20 2.50
CA THR A 500 5.98 -15.53 1.89
C THR A 500 7.21 -15.63 0.97
N ILE A 501 7.49 -14.60 0.18
CA ILE A 501 8.64 -14.64 -0.75
C ILE A 501 9.98 -14.65 0.00
N GLN A 502 10.04 -14.02 1.17
CA GLN A 502 11.21 -14.05 2.06
C GLN A 502 11.31 -15.37 2.82
N GLU A 503 10.22 -15.83 3.44
CA GLU A 503 10.17 -17.10 4.20
C GLU A 503 10.49 -18.32 3.33
N ARG A 504 10.35 -18.20 2.01
CA ARG A 504 10.70 -19.23 1.01
C ARG A 504 12.08 -19.06 0.39
N ASN A 505 12.89 -18.11 0.85
CA ASN A 505 14.25 -17.84 0.35
C ASN A 505 14.30 -17.55 -1.15
N TYR A 506 13.26 -16.91 -1.71
CA TYR A 506 13.33 -16.40 -3.09
C TYR A 506 14.00 -15.04 -3.16
N VAL A 507 13.94 -14.30 -2.06
CA VAL A 507 14.54 -12.98 -1.91
C VAL A 507 15.06 -12.82 -0.48
N HIS A 508 16.10 -12.03 -0.30
CA HIS A 508 16.53 -11.54 1.01
C HIS A 508 16.44 -10.01 1.05
N LYS A 509 16.60 -9.46 2.26
CA LYS A 509 16.68 -8.01 2.45
C LYS A 509 18.03 -7.60 3.02
N THR A 510 18.65 -6.64 2.37
CA THR A 510 19.88 -5.97 2.82
C THR A 510 19.60 -4.47 2.83
N ASP A 511 19.87 -3.80 3.94
CA ASP A 511 19.61 -2.35 4.13
C ASP A 511 18.20 -1.92 3.72
N GLY A 512 17.21 -2.77 4.06
CA GLY A 512 15.80 -2.51 3.77
C GLY A 512 15.37 -2.69 2.30
N ARG A 513 16.27 -3.14 1.42
CA ARG A 513 16.00 -3.39 0.01
C ARG A 513 15.98 -4.87 -0.32
N PHE A 514 15.10 -5.26 -1.24
CA PHE A 514 14.98 -6.64 -1.73
C PHE A 514 16.02 -6.96 -2.78
N TYR A 515 16.68 -8.10 -2.58
CA TYR A 515 17.59 -8.73 -3.55
C TYR A 515 17.01 -10.10 -3.90
N PRO A 516 17.00 -10.49 -5.20
CA PRO A 516 16.64 -11.84 -5.55
C PRO A 516 17.76 -12.80 -5.15
N GLU A 517 17.37 -13.96 -4.61
CA GLU A 517 18.28 -15.09 -4.45
C GLU A 517 18.46 -15.82 -5.79
N GLU A 518 19.55 -16.57 -5.94
CA GLU A 518 19.78 -17.42 -7.12
C GLU A 518 18.57 -18.33 -7.39
N LEU A 519 18.03 -18.94 -6.33
CA LEU A 519 16.82 -19.74 -6.39
C LEU A 519 15.60 -18.95 -6.92
N GLY A 520 15.46 -17.69 -6.52
CA GLY A 520 14.40 -16.80 -7.01
C GLY A 520 14.51 -16.53 -8.51
N ILE A 521 15.73 -16.34 -9.00
CA ILE A 521 16.03 -16.13 -10.42
C ILE A 521 15.69 -17.39 -11.23
N ILE A 522 16.23 -18.55 -10.84
CA ILE A 522 16.02 -19.83 -11.54
C ILE A 522 14.53 -20.17 -11.62
N VAL A 523 13.79 -20.06 -10.50
CA VAL A 523 12.36 -20.33 -10.50
C VAL A 523 11.61 -19.31 -11.36
N THR A 524 11.99 -18.04 -11.35
CA THR A 524 11.37 -17.02 -12.19
C THR A 524 11.54 -17.33 -13.68
N ASP A 525 12.73 -17.78 -14.10
CA ASP A 525 13.01 -18.10 -15.50
C ASP A 525 12.23 -19.31 -15.99
N ILE A 526 12.25 -20.39 -15.22
CA ILE A 526 11.47 -21.60 -15.53
C ILE A 526 9.98 -21.26 -15.67
N LEU A 527 9.45 -20.43 -14.78
CA LEU A 527 8.04 -20.05 -14.82
C LEU A 527 7.73 -19.10 -15.98
N ASN A 528 8.62 -18.18 -16.31
CA ASN A 528 8.45 -17.28 -17.45
C ASN A 528 8.47 -18.05 -18.78
N GLU A 529 9.35 -19.03 -18.93
CA GLU A 529 9.48 -19.82 -20.15
C GLU A 529 8.32 -20.80 -20.34
N HIS A 530 7.96 -21.54 -19.29
CA HIS A 530 7.04 -22.68 -19.43
C HIS A 530 5.62 -22.39 -18.91
N PHE A 531 5.44 -21.35 -18.11
CA PHE A 531 4.15 -20.98 -17.52
C PHE A 531 3.84 -19.47 -17.69
N PRO A 532 4.03 -18.87 -18.88
CA PRO A 532 3.94 -17.42 -19.06
C PRO A 532 2.57 -16.86 -18.65
N ASN A 533 1.51 -17.63 -18.87
CA ASN A 533 0.16 -17.22 -18.49
C ASN A 533 -0.11 -17.29 -16.98
N ILE A 534 0.70 -18.00 -16.20
CA ILE A 534 0.52 -18.11 -14.74
C ILE A 534 1.27 -17.02 -14.00
N VAL A 535 2.44 -16.62 -14.52
CA VAL A 535 3.33 -15.61 -13.89
C VAL A 535 3.39 -14.27 -14.65
N SER A 536 2.51 -14.06 -15.62
CA SER A 536 2.39 -12.73 -16.23
C SER A 536 1.66 -11.76 -15.31
N LEU A 537 2.14 -10.52 -15.32
CA LEU A 537 1.55 -9.41 -14.56
C LEU A 537 0.09 -9.17 -14.97
N GLY A 538 -0.17 -9.14 -16.29
CA GLY A 538 -1.49 -8.89 -16.86
C GLY A 538 -2.52 -9.96 -16.47
N PHE A 539 -2.18 -11.24 -16.62
CA PHE A 539 -3.07 -12.33 -16.24
C PHE A 539 -3.39 -12.32 -14.74
N THR A 540 -2.38 -12.06 -13.90
CA THR A 540 -2.59 -12.02 -12.46
C THR A 540 -3.53 -10.89 -12.06
N ALA A 541 -3.36 -9.71 -12.65
CA ALA A 541 -4.27 -8.58 -12.43
C ALA A 541 -5.69 -8.88 -12.91
N GLU A 542 -5.85 -9.47 -14.09
CA GLU A 542 -7.16 -9.87 -14.64
C GLU A 542 -7.85 -10.94 -13.79
N MET A 543 -7.11 -11.92 -13.29
CA MET A 543 -7.64 -12.94 -12.39
C MET A 543 -8.15 -12.31 -11.09
N GLU A 544 -7.43 -11.35 -10.53
CA GLU A 544 -7.90 -10.64 -9.34
C GLU A 544 -9.18 -9.83 -9.62
N GLN A 545 -9.29 -9.17 -10.78
CA GLN A 545 -10.53 -8.51 -11.21
C GLN A 545 -11.68 -9.50 -11.41
N THR A 546 -11.39 -10.70 -11.90
CA THR A 546 -12.36 -11.79 -12.07
C THR A 546 -12.91 -12.25 -10.74
N LEU A 547 -12.06 -12.40 -9.73
CA LEU A 547 -12.48 -12.69 -8.35
C LEU A 547 -13.35 -11.57 -7.78
N ASP A 548 -13.07 -10.31 -8.11
CA ASP A 548 -13.88 -9.16 -7.71
C ASP A 548 -15.26 -9.16 -8.42
N ARG A 549 -15.33 -9.62 -9.68
CA ARG A 549 -16.61 -9.84 -10.40
C ARG A 549 -17.44 -10.97 -9.78
N ILE A 550 -16.80 -12.06 -9.35
CA ILE A 550 -17.48 -13.14 -8.60
C ILE A 550 -18.04 -12.58 -7.29
N ALA A 551 -17.28 -11.77 -6.58
CA ALA A 551 -17.70 -11.16 -5.31
C ALA A 551 -18.95 -10.26 -5.46
N ARG A 552 -19.19 -9.72 -6.66
CA ARG A 552 -20.39 -8.92 -6.98
C ARG A 552 -21.54 -9.72 -7.58
N GLY A 553 -21.34 -11.02 -7.83
CA GLY A 553 -22.32 -11.86 -8.52
C GLY A 553 -22.45 -11.57 -10.03
N THR A 554 -21.53 -10.81 -10.63
CA THR A 554 -21.54 -10.55 -12.09
C THR A 554 -20.81 -11.63 -12.89
N GLN A 555 -20.22 -12.62 -12.22
CA GLN A 555 -19.55 -13.75 -12.86
C GLN A 555 -19.62 -14.99 -11.95
N GLU A 556 -19.82 -16.16 -12.54
CA GLU A 556 -19.83 -17.42 -11.79
C GLU A 556 -18.42 -17.96 -11.59
N TRP A 557 -18.18 -18.59 -10.43
CA TRP A 557 -16.84 -19.02 -10.04
C TRP A 557 -16.38 -20.33 -10.68
N ILE A 558 -17.27 -21.29 -10.92
CA ILE A 558 -16.92 -22.59 -11.54
C ILE A 558 -16.41 -22.40 -12.98
N PRO A 559 -17.09 -21.65 -13.86
CA PRO A 559 -16.57 -21.37 -15.21
C PRO A 559 -15.19 -20.71 -15.20
N VAL A 560 -14.93 -19.81 -14.23
CA VAL A 560 -13.62 -19.17 -14.05
C VAL A 560 -12.54 -20.20 -13.71
N LEU A 561 -12.82 -21.10 -12.76
CA LEU A 561 -11.89 -22.17 -12.41
C LEU A 561 -11.61 -23.10 -13.59
N ARG A 562 -12.63 -23.44 -14.38
CA ARG A 562 -12.50 -24.28 -15.56
C ARG A 562 -11.65 -23.61 -16.64
N ALA A 563 -11.95 -22.35 -16.97
CA ALA A 563 -11.21 -21.55 -17.93
C ALA A 563 -9.73 -21.38 -17.52
N PHE A 564 -9.45 -21.31 -16.22
CA PHE A 564 -8.09 -21.32 -15.69
C PHE A 564 -7.41 -22.69 -15.81
N TYR A 565 -8.08 -23.76 -15.34
CA TYR A 565 -7.43 -25.06 -15.12
C TYR A 565 -7.09 -25.78 -16.42
N THR A 566 -7.96 -25.76 -17.43
CA THR A 566 -7.74 -26.45 -18.71
C THR A 566 -6.42 -26.06 -19.39
N PRO A 567 -6.11 -24.77 -19.64
CA PRO A 567 -4.82 -24.39 -20.21
C PRO A 567 -3.65 -24.63 -19.24
N PHE A 568 -3.89 -24.51 -17.93
CA PHE A 568 -2.86 -24.77 -16.91
C PHE A 568 -2.41 -26.23 -16.91
N GLU A 569 -3.33 -27.19 -17.05
CA GLU A 569 -3.00 -28.61 -17.11
C GLU A 569 -2.16 -28.96 -18.35
N VAL A 570 -2.47 -28.37 -19.50
CA VAL A 570 -1.65 -28.52 -20.72
C VAL A 570 -0.25 -27.97 -20.51
N MET A 571 -0.11 -26.82 -19.83
CA MET A 571 1.21 -26.26 -19.48
C MET A 571 1.98 -27.19 -18.53
N LEU A 572 1.32 -27.79 -17.54
CA LEU A 572 1.97 -28.74 -16.62
C LEU A 572 2.50 -29.99 -17.34
N GLN A 573 1.72 -30.57 -18.24
CA GLN A 573 2.14 -31.73 -19.03
C GLN A 573 3.37 -31.40 -19.90
N ARG A 574 3.35 -30.24 -20.56
CA ARG A 574 4.48 -29.75 -21.37
C ARG A 574 5.71 -29.45 -20.50
N GLY A 575 5.54 -28.77 -19.37
CA GLY A 575 6.62 -28.44 -18.45
C GLY A 575 7.28 -29.69 -17.87
N SER A 576 6.50 -30.71 -17.50
CA SER A 576 7.02 -32.00 -17.02
C SER A 576 7.97 -32.66 -18.04
N ALA A 577 7.62 -32.58 -19.33
CA ALA A 577 8.39 -33.18 -20.41
C ALA A 577 9.61 -32.32 -20.83
N LYS A 578 9.47 -30.99 -20.88
CA LYS A 578 10.47 -30.09 -21.49
C LYS A 578 11.45 -29.46 -20.51
N ILE A 579 11.06 -29.23 -19.26
CA ILE A 579 11.94 -28.60 -18.27
C ILE A 579 13.09 -29.54 -17.97
N GLN A 580 14.32 -29.09 -18.18
CA GLN A 580 15.51 -29.83 -17.78
C GLN A 580 15.75 -29.68 -16.28
N LYS A 581 16.39 -30.67 -15.66
CA LYS A 581 16.75 -30.56 -14.25
C LYS A 581 17.90 -29.56 -14.12
N VAL A 582 17.74 -28.61 -13.21
CA VAL A 582 18.73 -27.61 -12.83
C VAL A 582 19.24 -27.97 -11.44
N ASP A 583 20.56 -28.04 -11.27
CA ASP A 583 21.17 -28.19 -9.95
C ASP A 583 21.44 -26.77 -9.40
N VAL A 584 20.93 -26.50 -8.20
CA VAL A 584 21.16 -25.25 -7.47
C VAL A 584 22.34 -25.48 -6.53
N SER A 585 23.37 -24.63 -6.60
CA SER A 585 24.60 -24.75 -5.79
C SER A 585 24.39 -24.49 -4.31
#